data_AF-A0A6V8KVC5-F1
#
_entry.id   AF-A0A6V8KVC5-F1
#
_cell.length_a   1.000
_cell.length_b   1.000
_cell.length_c   1.000
_cell.angle_alpha   90.00
_cell.angle_beta   90.00
_cell.angle_gamma   90.00
#
_symmetry.space_group_name_H-M   'P 1'
#
loop_
_entity.id
_entity.type
_entity.pdbx_description
1 polymer ?
#
loop_
_entity_poly.entity_id
_entity_poly.type
_entity_poly.pdbx_seq_one_letter_code
_entity_poly.pdbx_strand_id
1 'polypeptide(L)'
;MTVTGTADLDLIGITTSATGVVVDFGFDGTVDAQIPRPGISGVRVLALDGNDRVSTRSTGDIPVALSGGAGADVLSAIGTIDTKDTDALVKVDGGDGDDNIFTATPAQVTVLAGTGNDRVIGGARATRQAVSLGDGNDRFTTSLDASGGDRRDIVDGGAGRDVLDMEGTFASESVGLSAVKGQLFVQHDFRNNVTADGVEDVTYLGFGSVDSSGSGDAVAVNDLSGTDVVRVTANFSTDQSSTAPNGSADTLTVRGTPGVDHITVRGAKADVLVSGLRPTVAAVFLQPQDFLLIDTLAGDDVVDSSGLQPGLVQLLVR
;
A
#
# COMPACT_ATOMS: atom_id res chain seq x y z
N MET A 1 3.93 -19.07 -23.67
CA MET A 1 3.83 -18.27 -24.91
C MET A 1 4.30 -16.86 -24.65
N THR A 2 4.70 -16.13 -25.69
CA THR A 2 5.16 -14.74 -25.58
C THR A 2 4.37 -13.87 -26.55
N VAL A 3 3.93 -12.71 -26.06
CA VAL A 3 3.40 -11.61 -26.85
C VAL A 3 4.42 -10.49 -26.77
N THR A 4 4.80 -9.95 -27.93
CA THR A 4 5.83 -8.92 -28.03
C THR A 4 5.25 -7.72 -28.77
N GLY A 5 5.39 -6.54 -28.17
CA GLY A 5 5.11 -5.25 -28.77
C GLY A 5 6.20 -4.81 -29.72
N THR A 6 6.30 -3.50 -29.88
CA THR A 6 7.12 -2.78 -30.84
C THR A 6 7.95 -1.72 -30.11
N ALA A 7 8.47 -0.72 -30.81
CA ALA A 7 9.15 0.41 -30.16
C ALA A 7 8.25 1.66 -30.06
N ASP A 8 6.98 1.51 -30.44
CA ASP A 8 5.95 2.53 -30.43
C ASP A 8 4.90 2.16 -29.38
N LEU A 9 4.00 3.10 -29.05
CA LEU A 9 2.85 2.84 -28.16
C LEU A 9 2.11 1.57 -28.56
N ASP A 10 2.10 0.60 -27.65
CA ASP A 10 1.35 -0.63 -27.75
C ASP A 10 0.18 -0.67 -26.75
N LEU A 11 -0.96 -1.15 -27.23
CA LEU A 11 -2.12 -1.46 -26.41
C LEU A 11 -2.33 -2.98 -26.48
N ILE A 12 -2.00 -3.71 -25.41
CA ILE A 12 -1.96 -5.18 -25.40
C ILE A 12 -2.91 -5.72 -24.33
N GLY A 13 -4.01 -6.31 -24.78
CA GLY A 13 -5.00 -6.99 -23.96
C GLY A 13 -4.80 -8.49 -23.99
N ILE A 14 -4.70 -9.11 -22.81
CA ILE A 14 -4.62 -10.56 -22.65
C ILE A 14 -5.78 -11.02 -21.78
N THR A 15 -6.52 -12.03 -22.22
CA THR A 15 -7.47 -12.75 -21.37
C THR A 15 -7.04 -14.21 -21.29
N THR A 16 -6.77 -14.68 -20.07
CA THR A 16 -6.45 -16.10 -19.82
C THR A 16 -7.69 -16.84 -19.31
N SER A 17 -7.83 -18.12 -19.67
CA SER A 17 -8.95 -18.95 -19.24
C SER A 17 -8.59 -20.43 -19.25
N ALA A 18 -9.48 -21.27 -18.73
CA ALA A 18 -9.33 -22.73 -18.78
C ALA A 18 -9.21 -23.29 -20.22
N THR A 19 -9.75 -22.58 -21.22
CA THR A 19 -9.79 -23.05 -22.62
C THR A 19 -8.65 -22.51 -23.48
N GLY A 20 -7.96 -21.45 -23.03
CA GLY A 20 -6.85 -20.86 -23.76
C GLY A 20 -6.57 -19.41 -23.39
N VAL A 21 -5.82 -18.75 -24.26
CA VAL A 21 -5.42 -17.34 -24.14
C VAL A 21 -5.95 -16.58 -25.35
N VAL A 22 -6.53 -15.41 -25.10
CA VAL A 22 -7.00 -14.47 -26.11
C VAL A 22 -6.12 -13.21 -26.03
N VAL A 23 -5.75 -12.69 -27.20
CA VAL A 23 -5.01 -11.43 -27.36
C VAL A 23 -5.87 -10.46 -28.16
N ASP A 24 -5.96 -9.23 -27.66
CA ASP A 24 -6.63 -8.07 -28.25
C ASP A 24 -5.61 -6.93 -28.29
N PHE A 25 -5.12 -6.62 -29.48
CA PHE A 25 -4.27 -5.46 -29.73
C PHE A 25 -5.14 -4.25 -30.03
N GLY A 26 -4.84 -3.10 -29.42
CA GLY A 26 -5.60 -1.87 -29.61
C GLY A 26 -6.73 -1.66 -28.60
N PHE A 27 -7.07 -2.67 -27.79
CA PHE A 27 -8.19 -2.64 -26.84
C PHE A 27 -9.53 -2.32 -27.51
N ASP A 28 -9.73 -2.78 -28.74
CA ASP A 28 -10.95 -2.47 -29.51
C ASP A 28 -12.05 -3.54 -29.33
N GLY A 29 -11.76 -4.58 -28.55
CA GLY A 29 -12.66 -5.70 -28.28
C GLY A 29 -12.68 -6.75 -29.40
N THR A 30 -11.85 -6.59 -30.43
CA THR A 30 -11.65 -7.61 -31.46
C THR A 30 -10.54 -8.57 -31.03
N VAL A 31 -10.71 -9.85 -31.37
CA VAL A 31 -9.72 -10.88 -31.04
C VAL A 31 -8.75 -11.02 -32.19
N ASP A 32 -7.50 -10.61 -31.97
CA ASP A 32 -6.42 -10.74 -32.94
C ASP A 32 -5.78 -12.14 -32.92
N ALA A 33 -5.68 -12.73 -31.74
CA ALA A 33 -5.16 -14.09 -31.59
C ALA A 33 -5.88 -14.88 -30.51
N GLN A 34 -6.10 -16.17 -30.79
CA GLN A 34 -6.63 -17.13 -29.83
C GLN A 34 -5.78 -18.39 -29.83
N ILE A 35 -5.18 -18.70 -28.69
CA ILE A 35 -4.27 -19.83 -28.51
C ILE A 35 -4.95 -20.85 -27.58
N PRO A 36 -5.25 -22.07 -28.05
CA PRO A 36 -5.82 -23.12 -27.21
C PRO A 36 -4.92 -23.48 -26.02
N ARG A 37 -5.52 -23.88 -24.89
CA ARG A 37 -4.81 -24.19 -23.62
C ARG A 37 -3.65 -25.21 -23.73
N PRO A 38 -3.73 -26.29 -24.52
CA PRO A 38 -2.69 -27.32 -24.53
C PRO A 38 -1.30 -26.76 -24.86
N GLY A 39 -0.34 -27.02 -23.97
CA GLY A 39 1.07 -26.60 -24.14
C GLY A 39 1.43 -25.20 -23.63
N ILE A 40 0.47 -24.43 -23.08
CA ILE A 40 0.78 -23.14 -22.46
C ILE A 40 1.23 -23.37 -21.01
N SER A 41 2.50 -23.12 -20.69
CA SER A 41 3.00 -23.16 -19.31
C SER A 41 3.01 -21.79 -18.61
N GLY A 42 2.73 -20.71 -19.36
CA GLY A 42 2.73 -19.33 -18.89
C GLY A 42 2.51 -18.36 -20.05
N VAL A 43 2.11 -17.14 -19.73
CA VAL A 43 2.03 -16.00 -20.66
C VAL A 43 3.09 -14.99 -20.26
N ARG A 44 3.89 -14.57 -21.23
CA ARG A 44 4.82 -13.45 -21.07
C ARG A 44 4.47 -12.36 -22.06
N VAL A 45 4.31 -11.13 -21.58
CA VAL A 45 4.16 -9.94 -22.43
C VAL A 45 5.43 -9.11 -22.32
N LEU A 46 5.93 -8.65 -23.46
CA LEU A 46 7.03 -7.71 -23.61
C LEU A 46 6.52 -6.51 -24.37
N ALA A 47 6.32 -5.35 -23.74
CA ALA A 47 5.89 -4.16 -24.46
C ALA A 47 7.06 -3.53 -25.24
N LEU A 48 8.25 -3.52 -24.63
CA LEU A 48 9.56 -3.07 -25.16
C LEU A 48 9.77 -1.56 -24.98
N ASP A 49 9.86 -0.77 -26.05
CA ASP A 49 10.01 0.69 -25.92
C ASP A 49 8.66 1.34 -26.23
N GLY A 50 8.32 2.45 -25.59
CA GLY A 50 7.04 3.11 -25.81
C GLY A 50 6.39 3.48 -24.48
N ASN A 51 5.26 4.18 -24.53
CA ASN A 51 4.46 4.43 -23.33
C ASN A 51 3.25 3.53 -23.38
N ASP A 52 3.44 2.27 -23.03
CA ASP A 52 2.56 1.17 -23.37
C ASP A 52 1.43 0.99 -22.38
N ARG A 53 0.41 0.25 -22.82
CA ARG A 53 -0.65 -0.23 -21.93
C ARG A 53 -0.81 -1.72 -22.09
N VAL A 54 -0.47 -2.46 -21.04
CA VAL A 54 -0.62 -3.91 -21.00
C VAL A 54 -1.63 -4.26 -19.92
N SER A 55 -2.69 -4.98 -20.31
CA SER A 55 -3.71 -5.44 -19.37
C SER A 55 -3.92 -6.93 -19.51
N THR A 56 -3.92 -7.63 -18.38
CA THR A 56 -4.32 -9.03 -18.31
C THR A 56 -5.58 -9.17 -17.46
N ARG A 57 -6.49 -10.01 -17.93
CA ARG A 57 -7.73 -10.37 -17.23
C ARG A 57 -7.77 -11.88 -17.02
N SER A 58 -8.30 -12.28 -15.87
CA SER A 58 -8.62 -13.66 -15.52
C SER A 58 -7.36 -14.55 -15.38
N THR A 59 -6.39 -14.13 -14.57
CA THR A 59 -5.22 -14.96 -14.19
C THR A 59 -5.70 -16.20 -13.41
N GLY A 60 -6.11 -17.25 -14.12
CA GLY A 60 -6.40 -18.56 -13.54
C GLY A 60 -5.10 -19.33 -13.30
N ASP A 61 -5.08 -20.63 -13.65
CA ASP A 61 -3.91 -21.53 -13.49
C ASP A 61 -2.71 -21.24 -14.42
N ILE A 62 -2.61 -20.06 -15.04
CA ILE A 62 -1.53 -19.72 -15.97
C ILE A 62 -0.67 -18.62 -15.37
N PRO A 63 0.62 -18.87 -15.09
CA PRO A 63 1.53 -17.81 -14.68
C PRO A 63 1.59 -16.70 -15.71
N VAL A 64 1.55 -15.45 -15.25
CA VAL A 64 1.61 -14.25 -16.09
C VAL A 64 2.84 -13.43 -15.73
N ALA A 65 3.61 -13.03 -16.73
CA ALA A 65 4.72 -12.11 -16.59
C ALA A 65 4.51 -10.93 -17.55
N LEU A 66 4.41 -9.72 -17.01
CA LEU A 66 4.33 -8.47 -17.79
C LEU A 66 5.65 -7.72 -17.67
N SER A 67 6.07 -7.13 -18.78
CA SER A 67 7.24 -6.25 -18.86
C SER A 67 6.82 -5.04 -19.68
N GLY A 68 6.88 -3.86 -19.08
CA GLY A 68 6.72 -2.58 -19.78
C GLY A 68 7.93 -2.36 -20.68
N GLY A 69 9.08 -2.11 -20.08
CA GLY A 69 10.34 -1.90 -20.78
C GLY A 69 10.76 -0.45 -20.62
N ALA A 70 10.99 0.29 -21.71
CA ALA A 70 11.38 1.69 -21.63
C ALA A 70 10.22 2.62 -21.98
N GLY A 71 9.95 3.59 -21.12
CA GLY A 71 8.92 4.60 -21.25
C GLY A 71 7.93 4.54 -20.08
N ALA A 72 6.94 5.44 -20.09
CA ALA A 72 5.98 5.53 -19.00
C ALA A 72 4.77 4.62 -19.29
N ASP A 73 4.75 3.45 -18.65
CA ASP A 73 3.82 2.38 -18.97
C ASP A 73 2.63 2.32 -17.99
N VAL A 74 1.58 1.63 -18.44
CA VAL A 74 0.46 1.22 -17.59
C VAL A 74 0.32 -0.28 -17.66
N LEU A 75 0.66 -0.95 -16.55
CA LEU A 75 0.65 -2.40 -16.45
C LEU A 75 -0.45 -2.85 -15.48
N SER A 76 -1.34 -3.71 -15.95
CA SER A 76 -2.47 -4.19 -15.16
C SER A 76 -2.57 -5.71 -15.16
N ALA A 77 -2.53 -6.32 -13.98
CA ALA A 77 -2.73 -7.75 -13.80
C ALA A 77 -3.94 -8.03 -12.90
N ILE A 78 -5.05 -8.45 -13.53
CA ILE A 78 -6.33 -8.65 -12.86
C ILE A 78 -6.70 -10.14 -12.89
N GLY A 79 -6.80 -10.75 -11.72
CA GLY A 79 -7.25 -12.14 -11.54
C GLY A 79 -8.77 -12.25 -11.47
N THR A 80 -9.30 -13.41 -11.85
CA THR A 80 -10.69 -13.79 -11.56
C THR A 80 -10.76 -14.44 -10.19
N ILE A 81 -11.83 -14.16 -9.44
CA ILE A 81 -12.15 -14.86 -8.20
C ILE A 81 -12.89 -16.14 -8.59
N ASP A 82 -12.18 -17.16 -9.08
CA ASP A 82 -12.73 -18.52 -9.09
C ASP A 82 -12.07 -19.33 -7.98
N THR A 83 -12.87 -19.72 -6.99
CA THR A 83 -12.47 -20.50 -5.80
C THR A 83 -11.88 -21.89 -6.09
N LYS A 84 -11.66 -22.22 -7.37
CA LYS A 84 -11.12 -23.50 -7.84
C LYS A 84 -9.78 -23.38 -8.56
N ASP A 85 -9.34 -22.18 -8.90
CA ASP A 85 -8.08 -21.97 -9.59
C ASP A 85 -6.94 -22.02 -8.58
N THR A 86 -5.86 -22.70 -8.97
CA THR A 86 -4.57 -22.61 -8.30
C THR A 86 -3.95 -21.29 -8.73
N ASP A 87 -4.11 -20.25 -7.92
CA ASP A 87 -3.72 -18.88 -8.26
C ASP A 87 -2.25 -18.79 -8.70
N ALA A 88 -2.03 -18.79 -10.01
CA ALA A 88 -0.70 -18.89 -10.58
C ALA A 88 0.06 -17.57 -10.43
N LEU A 89 1.38 -17.66 -10.26
CA LEU A 89 2.24 -16.51 -9.99
C LEU A 89 2.06 -15.40 -11.04
N VAL A 90 1.98 -14.17 -10.54
CA VAL A 90 1.98 -12.95 -11.35
C VAL A 90 3.28 -12.19 -11.08
N LYS A 91 4.04 -11.94 -12.15
CA LYS A 91 5.17 -11.02 -12.14
C LYS A 91 4.84 -9.80 -13.00
N VAL A 92 5.09 -8.61 -12.47
CA VAL A 92 5.05 -7.35 -13.23
C VAL A 92 6.42 -6.69 -13.10
N ASP A 93 6.93 -6.20 -14.22
CA ASP A 93 8.22 -5.53 -14.38
C ASP A 93 7.90 -4.22 -15.13
N GLY A 94 8.02 -3.06 -14.47
CA GLY A 94 7.79 -1.75 -15.08
C GLY A 94 8.88 -1.45 -16.09
N GLY A 95 10.09 -1.26 -15.59
CA GLY A 95 11.30 -1.09 -16.38
C GLY A 95 11.91 0.29 -16.16
N ASP A 96 12.15 1.04 -17.23
CA ASP A 96 12.62 2.42 -17.16
C ASP A 96 11.45 3.36 -17.47
N GLY A 97 11.21 4.38 -16.63
CA GLY A 97 10.17 5.38 -16.84
C GLY A 97 9.20 5.48 -15.66
N ASP A 98 8.32 6.48 -15.67
CA ASP A 98 7.35 6.66 -14.59
C ASP A 98 6.13 5.74 -14.83
N ASP A 99 6.13 4.56 -14.21
CA ASP A 99 5.13 3.51 -14.47
C ASP A 99 3.92 3.56 -13.54
N ASN A 100 2.77 3.11 -14.06
CA ASN A 100 1.57 2.87 -13.26
C ASN A 100 1.23 1.38 -13.28
N ILE A 101 1.48 0.71 -12.16
CA ILE A 101 1.31 -0.72 -12.01
C ILE A 101 0.11 -1.00 -11.11
N PHE A 102 -0.86 -1.76 -11.63
CA PHE A 102 -2.03 -2.19 -10.88
C PHE A 102 -2.10 -3.72 -10.85
N THR A 103 -2.08 -4.29 -9.66
CA THR A 103 -2.28 -5.73 -9.46
C THR A 103 -3.54 -5.94 -8.64
N ALA A 104 -4.39 -6.87 -9.04
CA ALA A 104 -5.62 -7.23 -8.34
C ALA A 104 -5.93 -8.70 -8.62
N THR A 105 -5.18 -9.58 -7.97
CA THR A 105 -5.25 -11.02 -8.16
C THR A 105 -5.10 -11.72 -6.81
N PRO A 106 -5.78 -12.85 -6.58
CA PRO A 106 -5.58 -13.67 -5.38
C PRO A 106 -4.20 -14.37 -5.34
N ALA A 107 -3.50 -14.43 -6.48
CA ALA A 107 -2.17 -15.02 -6.61
C ALA A 107 -1.10 -14.31 -5.76
N GLN A 108 0.00 -15.03 -5.53
CA GLN A 108 1.22 -14.37 -5.10
C GLN A 108 1.74 -13.46 -6.22
N VAL A 109 2.00 -12.20 -5.86
CA VAL A 109 2.43 -11.15 -6.80
C VAL A 109 3.88 -10.76 -6.50
N THR A 110 4.68 -10.63 -7.56
CA THR A 110 5.97 -9.95 -7.52
C THR A 110 5.92 -8.73 -8.44
N VAL A 111 6.26 -7.56 -7.92
CA VAL A 111 6.39 -6.32 -8.69
C VAL A 111 7.84 -5.85 -8.60
N LEU A 112 8.42 -5.55 -9.75
CA LEU A 112 9.64 -4.74 -9.89
C LEU A 112 9.18 -3.49 -10.64
N ALA A 113 9.19 -2.32 -10.00
CA ALA A 113 8.71 -1.10 -10.64
C ALA A 113 9.82 -0.56 -11.57
N GLY A 114 11.04 -0.36 -11.04
CA GLY A 114 12.24 -0.18 -11.85
C GLY A 114 12.90 1.16 -11.60
N THR A 115 13.11 1.96 -12.65
CA THR A 115 13.65 3.32 -12.51
C THR A 115 12.60 4.33 -12.95
N GLY A 116 12.48 5.45 -12.24
CA GLY A 116 11.43 6.44 -12.51
C GLY A 116 10.64 6.73 -11.23
N ASN A 117 9.60 7.55 -11.30
CA ASN A 117 8.71 7.76 -10.16
C ASN A 117 7.45 6.93 -10.36
N ASP A 118 7.46 5.73 -9.80
CA ASP A 118 6.48 4.70 -10.04
C ASP A 118 5.29 4.78 -9.08
N ARG A 119 4.15 4.33 -9.57
CA ARG A 119 2.94 4.13 -8.77
C ARG A 119 2.51 2.69 -8.84
N VAL A 120 2.63 2.00 -7.72
CA VAL A 120 2.23 0.61 -7.57
C VAL A 120 1.00 0.55 -6.67
N ILE A 121 -0.10 0.05 -7.22
CA ILE A 121 -1.28 -0.32 -6.44
C ILE A 121 -1.29 -1.85 -6.33
N GLY A 122 -1.06 -2.32 -5.11
CA GLY A 122 -0.96 -3.72 -4.76
C GLY A 122 -2.29 -4.47 -4.83
N GLY A 123 -2.17 -5.78 -4.98
CA GLY A 123 -3.25 -6.76 -5.04
C GLY A 123 -4.25 -6.62 -3.91
N ALA A 124 -5.39 -5.99 -4.18
CA ALA A 124 -6.60 -6.31 -3.45
C ALA A 124 -6.84 -7.82 -3.62
N ARG A 125 -6.62 -8.59 -2.54
CA ARG A 125 -6.82 -10.05 -2.39
C ARG A 125 -5.58 -10.94 -2.55
N ALA A 126 -4.40 -10.38 -2.85
CA ALA A 126 -3.20 -11.20 -2.94
C ALA A 126 -2.90 -11.85 -1.57
N THR A 127 -2.59 -13.15 -1.57
CA THR A 127 -2.18 -13.85 -0.35
C THR A 127 -0.82 -13.36 0.17
N ARG A 128 0.04 -12.88 -0.73
CA ARG A 128 1.36 -12.30 -0.44
C ARG A 128 1.84 -11.45 -1.61
N GLN A 129 2.45 -10.31 -1.30
CA GLN A 129 3.17 -9.49 -2.27
C GLN A 129 4.65 -9.32 -1.93
N ALA A 130 5.48 -9.29 -2.97
CA ALA A 130 6.84 -8.79 -2.90
C ALA A 130 6.97 -7.64 -3.90
N VAL A 131 7.24 -6.44 -3.41
CA VAL A 131 7.31 -5.22 -4.21
C VAL A 131 8.68 -4.61 -4.04
N SER A 132 9.39 -4.42 -5.14
CA SER A 132 10.61 -3.61 -5.23
C SER A 132 10.25 -2.39 -6.06
N LEU A 133 10.37 -1.19 -5.50
CA LEU A 133 10.05 0.05 -6.18
C LEU A 133 11.24 0.47 -7.04
N GLY A 134 12.42 0.69 -6.45
CA GLY A 134 13.66 0.79 -7.21
C GLY A 134 14.27 2.18 -7.09
N ASP A 135 14.72 2.78 -8.19
CA ASP A 135 15.29 4.14 -8.17
C ASP A 135 14.18 5.14 -8.50
N GLY A 136 13.84 6.06 -7.60
CA GLY A 136 12.64 6.85 -7.80
C GLY A 136 12.13 7.60 -6.60
N ASN A 137 11.11 8.43 -6.76
CA ASN A 137 10.25 8.79 -5.63
C ASN A 137 8.94 8.05 -5.83
N ASP A 138 8.88 6.84 -5.29
CA ASP A 138 7.85 5.88 -5.63
C ASP A 138 6.71 5.90 -4.62
N ARG A 139 5.56 5.38 -5.04
CA ARG A 139 4.38 5.24 -4.19
C ARG A 139 3.81 3.84 -4.30
N PHE A 140 3.81 3.13 -3.19
CA PHE A 140 3.11 1.85 -3.05
C PHE A 140 1.84 2.02 -2.21
N THR A 141 0.70 1.62 -2.74
CA THR A 141 -0.58 1.57 -2.02
C THR A 141 -1.06 0.13 -1.87
N THR A 142 -1.40 -0.26 -0.65
CA THR A 142 -1.89 -1.61 -0.32
C THR A 142 -3.10 -1.56 0.63
N SER A 143 -4.11 -2.39 0.37
CA SER A 143 -5.26 -2.53 1.28
C SER A 143 -5.05 -3.71 2.25
N LEU A 144 -5.09 -3.47 3.56
CA LEU A 144 -4.57 -4.39 4.59
C LEU A 144 -5.41 -5.65 4.86
N ASP A 145 -6.70 -5.69 4.49
CA ASP A 145 -7.58 -6.85 4.76
C ASP A 145 -8.30 -7.42 3.52
N ALA A 146 -7.74 -7.21 2.33
CA ALA A 146 -8.42 -7.64 1.10
C ALA A 146 -8.55 -9.17 0.92
N SER A 147 -7.90 -10.00 1.76
CA SER A 147 -7.78 -11.46 1.57
C SER A 147 -8.33 -12.35 2.70
N GLY A 148 -8.78 -11.81 3.84
CA GLY A 148 -9.40 -12.59 4.92
C GLY A 148 -8.53 -13.70 5.55
N GLY A 149 -7.19 -13.57 5.52
CA GLY A 149 -6.21 -14.53 6.06
C GLY A 149 -4.82 -13.91 6.23
N ASP A 150 -3.84 -14.66 6.77
CA ASP A 150 -2.49 -14.21 7.20
C ASP A 150 -1.59 -13.64 6.07
N ARG A 151 -1.94 -12.45 5.59
CA ARG A 151 -1.22 -11.76 4.51
C ARG A 151 0.11 -11.22 5.02
N ARG A 152 1.16 -11.41 4.22
CA ARG A 152 2.53 -10.95 4.53
C ARG A 152 3.16 -10.29 3.32
N ASP A 153 3.18 -8.97 3.32
CA ASP A 153 3.78 -8.20 2.23
C ASP A 153 5.21 -7.79 2.58
N ILE A 154 6.07 -7.79 1.57
CA ILE A 154 7.44 -7.27 1.64
C ILE A 154 7.56 -6.14 0.63
N VAL A 155 8.05 -5.01 1.09
CA VAL A 155 8.27 -3.80 0.30
C VAL A 155 9.73 -3.38 0.44
N ASP A 156 10.37 -3.11 -0.68
CA ASP A 156 11.67 -2.47 -0.78
C ASP A 156 11.47 -1.18 -1.59
N GLY A 157 11.60 -0.03 -0.94
CA GLY A 157 11.47 1.27 -1.61
C GLY A 157 12.65 1.56 -2.52
N GLY A 158 13.84 1.05 -2.20
CA GLY A 158 15.04 1.32 -2.98
C GLY A 158 15.61 2.71 -2.71
N ALA A 159 15.96 3.44 -3.76
CA ALA A 159 16.64 4.71 -3.66
C ALA A 159 15.72 5.87 -4.02
N GLY A 160 15.51 6.77 -3.06
CA GLY A 160 14.92 8.08 -3.29
C GLY A 160 14.04 8.48 -2.12
N ARG A 161 12.82 8.94 -2.39
CA ARG A 161 11.86 9.28 -1.33
C ARG A 161 10.53 8.60 -1.59
N ASP A 162 10.35 7.49 -0.91
CA ASP A 162 9.30 6.54 -1.18
C ASP A 162 8.16 6.64 -0.16
N VAL A 163 6.96 6.31 -0.65
CA VAL A 163 5.72 6.42 0.11
C VAL A 163 5.02 5.07 0.17
N LEU A 164 4.71 4.62 1.39
CA LEU A 164 3.83 3.49 1.65
C LEU A 164 2.49 3.99 2.17
N ASP A 165 1.42 3.76 1.41
CA ASP A 165 0.05 3.99 1.86
C ASP A 165 -0.66 2.68 2.13
N MET A 166 -1.23 2.60 3.30
CA MET A 166 -1.98 1.46 3.77
C MET A 166 -3.43 1.87 3.94
N GLU A 167 -4.30 1.25 3.16
CA GLU A 167 -5.74 1.45 3.24
C GLU A 167 -6.33 0.41 4.20
N GLY A 168 -7.00 0.91 5.24
CA GLY A 168 -7.84 0.11 6.12
C GLY A 168 -9.15 -0.31 5.45
N THR A 169 -10.11 -0.72 6.26
CA THR A 169 -11.45 -1.13 5.88
C THR A 169 -12.50 -0.24 6.52
N PHE A 170 -13.76 -0.66 6.47
CA PHE A 170 -14.87 -0.02 7.19
C PHE A 170 -15.18 -0.69 8.54
N ALA A 171 -14.20 -1.39 9.10
CA ALA A 171 -14.29 -2.04 10.39
C ALA A 171 -13.54 -1.21 11.43
N SER A 172 -13.55 -1.65 12.67
CA SER A 172 -12.60 -1.14 13.65
C SER A 172 -11.32 -1.97 13.55
N GLU A 173 -10.20 -1.32 13.27
CA GLU A 173 -8.94 -2.02 13.04
C GLU A 173 -7.87 -1.70 14.09
N SER A 174 -6.95 -2.64 14.32
CA SER A 174 -5.76 -2.41 15.14
C SER A 174 -4.51 -2.41 14.29
N VAL A 175 -3.80 -1.27 14.26
CA VAL A 175 -2.59 -1.10 13.46
C VAL A 175 -1.43 -0.68 14.34
N GLY A 176 -0.34 -1.45 14.31
CA GLY A 176 0.88 -1.16 15.06
C GLY A 176 2.08 -1.01 14.12
N LEU A 177 2.80 0.11 14.21
CA LEU A 177 4.03 0.37 13.47
C LEU A 177 5.22 0.27 14.42
N SER A 178 6.23 -0.54 14.09
CA SER A 178 7.42 -0.76 14.93
C SER A 178 8.67 -0.97 14.09
N ALA A 179 9.84 -0.66 14.65
CA ALA A 179 11.12 -1.04 14.04
C ALA A 179 11.50 -2.48 14.42
N VAL A 180 11.76 -3.32 13.41
CA VAL A 180 12.24 -4.69 13.60
C VAL A 180 13.43 -4.93 12.68
N LYS A 181 14.62 -5.13 13.28
CA LYS A 181 15.87 -5.40 12.54
C LYS A 181 16.23 -4.34 11.48
N GLY A 182 15.92 -3.07 11.76
CA GLY A 182 16.18 -1.95 10.85
C GLY A 182 15.08 -1.70 9.82
N GLN A 183 14.06 -2.56 9.77
CA GLN A 183 12.94 -2.44 8.84
C GLN A 183 11.69 -1.95 9.56
N LEU A 184 10.81 -1.23 8.84
CA LEU A 184 9.46 -0.97 9.29
C LEU A 184 8.69 -2.30 9.32
N PHE A 185 8.08 -2.60 10.46
CA PHE A 185 7.15 -3.70 10.61
C PHE A 185 5.78 -3.14 11.02
N VAL A 186 4.80 -3.32 10.15
CA VAL A 186 3.40 -2.97 10.40
C VAL A 186 2.62 -4.25 10.71
N GLN A 187 1.99 -4.29 11.87
CA GLN A 187 1.06 -5.34 12.27
C GLN A 187 -0.37 -4.81 12.13
N HIS A 188 -1.21 -5.53 11.39
CA HIS A 188 -2.64 -5.26 11.24
C HIS A 188 -3.44 -6.40 11.84
N ASP A 189 -4.33 -6.09 12.79
CA ASP A 189 -5.26 -7.01 13.45
C ASP A 189 -4.63 -8.28 14.04
N PHE A 190 -3.35 -8.21 14.40
CA PHE A 190 -2.55 -9.35 14.88
C PHE A 190 -2.47 -10.54 13.91
N ARG A 191 -2.85 -10.33 12.63
CA ARG A 191 -2.95 -11.36 11.60
C ARG A 191 -2.06 -11.03 10.40
N ASN A 192 -2.20 -9.83 9.85
CA ASN A 192 -1.52 -9.41 8.64
C ASN A 192 -0.32 -8.53 8.97
N ASN A 193 0.71 -8.56 8.13
CA ASN A 193 1.83 -7.64 8.26
C ASN A 193 2.40 -7.17 6.93
N VAL A 194 2.99 -5.97 7.00
CA VAL A 194 3.84 -5.39 5.97
C VAL A 194 5.22 -5.21 6.59
N THR A 195 6.25 -5.72 5.91
CA THR A 195 7.65 -5.42 6.23
C THR A 195 8.20 -4.53 5.12
N ALA A 196 8.72 -3.35 5.47
CA ALA A 196 9.22 -2.38 4.52
C ALA A 196 10.63 -1.88 4.88
N ASP A 197 11.43 -1.65 3.84
CA ASP A 197 12.78 -1.07 3.90
C ASP A 197 12.88 0.05 2.86
N GLY A 198 13.69 1.08 3.09
CA GLY A 198 13.82 2.21 2.17
C GLY A 198 12.54 3.01 1.95
N VAL A 199 11.68 3.17 2.97
CA VAL A 199 10.46 3.98 2.89
C VAL A 199 10.51 5.12 3.90
N GLU A 200 10.42 6.36 3.42
CA GLU A 200 10.52 7.57 4.24
C GLU A 200 9.17 8.02 4.81
N ASP A 201 8.11 7.82 4.05
CA ASP A 201 6.78 8.34 4.34
C ASP A 201 5.73 7.24 4.37
N VAL A 202 5.03 7.12 5.50
CA VAL A 202 4.01 6.08 5.70
C VAL A 202 2.68 6.73 6.01
N THR A 203 1.62 6.34 5.31
CA THR A 203 0.25 6.75 5.61
C THR A 203 -0.58 5.52 5.96
N TYR A 204 -1.31 5.58 7.07
CA TYR A 204 -2.45 4.71 7.31
C TYR A 204 -3.74 5.50 7.08
N LEU A 205 -4.60 5.00 6.20
CA LEU A 205 -5.92 5.54 5.89
C LEU A 205 -6.98 4.66 6.58
N GLY A 206 -7.47 5.12 7.73
CA GLY A 206 -8.50 4.45 8.51
C GLY A 206 -9.88 5.00 8.18
N PHE A 207 -10.70 4.21 7.48
CA PHE A 207 -12.05 4.65 7.08
C PHE A 207 -13.09 4.50 8.20
N GLY A 208 -12.67 4.00 9.38
CA GLY A 208 -13.50 3.85 10.56
C GLY A 208 -14.60 2.80 10.40
N SER A 209 -15.44 2.66 11.42
CA SER A 209 -16.46 1.63 11.46
C SER A 209 -17.82 2.10 10.95
N VAL A 210 -18.43 1.30 10.06
CA VAL A 210 -19.87 1.40 9.76
C VAL A 210 -20.73 0.53 10.69
N ASP A 211 -20.11 -0.19 11.63
CA ASP A 211 -20.82 -1.04 12.56
C ASP A 211 -21.48 -0.25 13.71
N SER A 212 -22.44 -0.88 14.37
CA SER A 212 -23.18 -0.27 15.48
C SER A 212 -22.37 -0.19 16.78
N SER A 213 -21.11 -0.65 16.80
CA SER A 213 -20.29 -0.65 18.01
C SER A 213 -19.77 0.76 18.33
N GLY A 214 -19.62 1.60 17.30
CA GLY A 214 -19.12 2.96 17.41
C GLY A 214 -17.62 3.03 17.76
N SER A 215 -16.87 1.92 17.76
CA SER A 215 -15.41 1.99 17.83
C SER A 215 -14.83 2.35 16.47
N GLY A 216 -13.79 3.18 16.47
CA GLY A 216 -12.98 3.46 15.30
C GLY A 216 -11.69 2.64 15.30
N ASP A 217 -10.71 3.16 14.59
CA ASP A 217 -9.41 2.56 14.38
C ASP A 217 -8.47 2.86 15.55
N ALA A 218 -7.66 1.88 15.92
CA ALA A 218 -6.63 1.97 16.94
C ALA A 218 -5.24 1.88 16.30
N VAL A 219 -4.59 3.03 16.10
CA VAL A 219 -3.27 3.14 15.49
C VAL A 219 -2.22 3.38 16.56
N ALA A 220 -1.15 2.60 16.58
CA ALA A 220 -0.02 2.76 17.49
C ALA A 220 1.28 2.94 16.70
N VAL A 221 1.92 4.09 16.87
CA VAL A 221 3.24 4.39 16.31
C VAL A 221 4.27 4.29 17.44
N ASN A 222 5.15 3.29 17.37
CA ASN A 222 6.27 3.16 18.30
C ASN A 222 7.48 3.96 17.80
N ASP A 223 8.56 3.98 18.58
CA ASP A 223 9.87 4.42 18.09
C ASP A 223 10.27 3.61 16.84
N LEU A 224 10.47 4.31 15.73
CA LEU A 224 10.95 3.74 14.47
C LEU A 224 12.42 4.09 14.21
N SER A 225 13.14 4.55 15.22
CA SER A 225 14.58 4.74 15.12
C SER A 225 15.26 3.46 14.61
N GLY A 226 16.12 3.63 13.61
CA GLY A 226 16.80 2.53 12.93
C GLY A 226 16.15 2.09 11.62
N THR A 227 14.98 2.63 11.26
CA THR A 227 14.42 2.54 9.90
C THR A 227 14.60 3.86 9.14
N ASP A 228 14.26 3.85 7.85
CA ASP A 228 14.25 5.05 7.00
C ASP A 228 13.03 5.95 7.20
N VAL A 229 12.02 5.47 7.92
CA VAL A 229 10.77 6.21 8.14
C VAL A 229 11.04 7.51 8.91
N VAL A 230 10.71 8.64 8.28
CA VAL A 230 10.82 9.97 8.88
C VAL A 230 9.46 10.54 9.26
N ARG A 231 8.39 10.08 8.61
CA ARG A 231 7.02 10.55 8.83
C ARG A 231 6.00 9.43 8.78
N VAL A 232 5.10 9.45 9.76
CA VAL A 232 3.88 8.64 9.74
C VAL A 232 2.68 9.57 9.75
N THR A 233 1.71 9.31 8.88
CA THR A 233 0.42 9.99 8.87
C THR A 233 -0.68 8.99 9.20
N ALA A 234 -1.39 9.20 10.31
CA ALA A 234 -2.65 8.52 10.59
C ALA A 234 -3.79 9.40 10.09
N ASN A 235 -4.49 8.97 9.05
CA ASN A 235 -5.55 9.74 8.42
C ASN A 235 -6.90 9.05 8.61
N PHE A 236 -7.81 9.74 9.30
CA PHE A 236 -9.15 9.29 9.64
C PHE A 236 -10.21 9.94 8.74
N SER A 237 -9.89 10.11 7.45
CA SER A 237 -10.84 10.60 6.44
C SER A 237 -11.75 9.49 5.92
N THR A 238 -12.94 9.84 5.44
CA THR A 238 -13.79 8.90 4.67
C THR A 238 -13.13 8.48 3.36
N ASP A 239 -13.46 7.28 2.86
CA ASP A 239 -13.10 6.84 1.49
C ASP A 239 -13.76 7.69 0.39
N GLN A 240 -14.95 8.25 0.67
CA GLN A 240 -15.71 9.09 -0.25
C GLN A 240 -15.15 10.52 -0.38
N SER A 241 -14.34 10.96 0.57
CA SER A 241 -13.80 12.32 0.62
C SER A 241 -12.57 12.40 1.51
N SER A 242 -11.44 12.77 0.90
CA SER A 242 -10.19 13.12 1.60
C SER A 242 -10.26 14.43 2.39
N THR A 243 -11.45 15.05 2.50
CA THR A 243 -11.66 16.33 3.17
C THR A 243 -12.71 16.28 4.28
N ALA A 244 -13.21 15.09 4.60
CA ALA A 244 -14.20 14.88 5.65
C ALA A 244 -13.75 13.76 6.61
N PRO A 245 -14.01 13.91 7.92
CA PRO A 245 -13.69 12.88 8.91
C PRO A 245 -14.57 11.65 8.72
N ASN A 246 -14.06 10.48 9.11
CA ASN A 246 -14.76 9.18 9.04
C ASN A 246 -15.95 9.07 10.02
N GLY A 247 -16.02 9.93 11.06
CA GLY A 247 -17.12 9.96 12.03
C GLY A 247 -17.08 8.86 13.09
N SER A 248 -15.98 8.11 13.16
CA SER A 248 -15.76 7.04 14.15
C SER A 248 -15.10 7.57 15.42
N ALA A 249 -14.94 6.71 16.43
CA ALA A 249 -14.18 7.03 17.64
C ALA A 249 -12.78 6.40 17.55
N ASP A 250 -11.84 7.14 16.99
CA ASP A 250 -10.49 6.68 16.69
C ASP A 250 -9.53 6.87 17.88
N THR A 251 -8.46 6.09 17.92
CA THR A 251 -7.38 6.21 18.89
C THR A 251 -6.04 6.18 18.19
N LEU A 252 -5.28 7.26 18.32
CA LEU A 252 -3.87 7.33 17.93
C LEU A 252 -2.98 7.29 19.18
N THR A 253 -2.15 6.27 19.29
CA THR A 253 -1.09 6.17 20.29
C THR A 253 0.26 6.49 19.65
N VAL A 254 0.99 7.44 20.22
CA VAL A 254 2.38 7.73 19.86
C VAL A 254 3.25 7.40 21.06
N ARG A 255 4.19 6.48 20.90
CA ARG A 255 5.09 6.05 21.99
C ARG A 255 6.47 6.69 21.84
N GLY A 256 6.95 7.24 22.94
CA GLY A 256 8.32 7.70 23.10
C GLY A 256 9.32 6.56 23.23
N THR A 257 10.48 6.87 23.76
CA THR A 257 11.59 5.97 24.03
C THR A 257 11.70 5.69 25.54
N PRO A 258 12.48 4.68 25.97
CA PRO A 258 12.84 4.53 27.38
C PRO A 258 13.85 5.58 27.91
N GLY A 259 14.20 6.59 27.10
CA GLY A 259 15.08 7.69 27.44
C GLY A 259 14.31 9.00 27.63
N VAL A 260 15.03 10.10 27.80
CA VAL A 260 14.40 11.43 27.95
C VAL A 260 13.87 11.91 26.61
N ASP A 261 12.56 12.11 26.51
CA ASP A 261 11.90 12.62 25.31
C ASP A 261 11.40 14.06 25.49
N HIS A 262 11.57 14.86 24.44
CA HIS A 262 11.03 16.22 24.35
C HIS A 262 9.99 16.28 23.22
N ILE A 263 8.73 16.08 23.58
CA ILE A 263 7.62 15.93 22.63
C ILE A 263 6.87 17.25 22.51
N THR A 264 6.58 17.66 21.28
CA THR A 264 5.72 18.82 21.00
C THR A 264 4.48 18.35 20.28
N VAL A 265 3.30 18.64 20.86
CA VAL A 265 1.98 18.36 20.30
C VAL A 265 1.32 19.68 19.91
N ARG A 266 1.07 19.85 18.62
CA ARG A 266 0.41 21.06 18.09
C ARG A 266 -0.69 20.66 17.13
N GLY A 267 -1.75 21.45 17.06
CA GLY A 267 -2.85 21.14 16.15
C GLY A 267 -3.92 22.19 16.17
N ALA A 268 -4.60 22.33 15.04
CA ALA A 268 -5.73 23.22 14.88
C ALA A 268 -6.71 22.61 13.86
N LYS A 269 -7.98 23.01 13.96
CA LYS A 269 -9.10 22.52 13.13
C LYS A 269 -9.36 21.01 13.27
N ALA A 270 -8.58 20.17 12.60
CA ALA A 270 -8.75 18.72 12.56
C ALA A 270 -7.40 17.96 12.47
N ASP A 271 -6.29 18.69 12.36
CA ASP A 271 -4.97 18.10 12.14
C ASP A 271 -4.11 18.31 13.38
N VAL A 272 -3.37 17.27 13.75
CA VAL A 272 -2.42 17.27 14.87
C VAL A 272 -1.05 16.83 14.36
N LEU A 273 -0.01 17.48 14.85
CA LEU A 273 1.39 17.13 14.62
C LEU A 273 2.05 16.85 15.96
N VAL A 274 2.62 15.65 16.08
CA VAL A 274 3.48 15.21 17.18
C VAL A 274 4.91 15.14 16.65
N SER A 275 5.78 15.94 17.24
CA SER A 275 7.19 16.07 16.85
C SER A 275 8.11 15.91 18.06
N GLY A 276 9.41 15.71 17.81
CA GLY A 276 10.39 15.42 18.85
C GLY A 276 10.67 13.93 19.06
N LEU A 277 9.93 13.07 18.36
CA LEU A 277 10.15 11.63 18.25
C LEU A 277 10.59 11.27 16.81
N ARG A 278 11.06 10.03 16.63
CA ARG A 278 11.32 9.45 15.32
C ARG A 278 10.38 8.25 15.11
N PRO A 279 9.39 8.37 14.21
CA PRO A 279 9.17 9.41 13.21
C PRO A 279 8.44 10.63 13.79
N THR A 280 8.34 11.70 12.99
CA THR A 280 7.31 12.71 13.22
C THR A 280 5.95 12.13 12.85
N VAL A 281 4.95 12.28 13.73
CA VAL A 281 3.61 11.73 13.51
C VAL A 281 2.63 12.86 13.22
N ALA A 282 1.97 12.78 12.07
CA ALA A 282 0.83 13.62 11.74
C ALA A 282 -0.46 12.80 11.92
N ALA A 283 -1.50 13.46 12.40
CA ALA A 283 -2.85 12.95 12.43
C ALA A 283 -3.73 13.89 11.62
N VAL A 284 -4.57 13.32 10.76
CA VAL A 284 -5.50 14.06 9.90
C VAL A 284 -6.91 13.63 10.27
N PHE A 285 -7.79 14.61 10.44
CA PHE A 285 -9.19 14.41 10.84
C PHE A 285 -9.42 13.78 12.22
N LEU A 286 -8.54 14.02 13.20
CA LEU A 286 -8.90 13.77 14.59
C LEU A 286 -10.02 14.71 15.05
N GLN A 287 -10.97 14.13 15.76
CA GLN A 287 -12.19 14.77 16.23
C GLN A 287 -12.22 14.84 17.77
N PRO A 288 -13.10 15.68 18.35
CA PRO A 288 -13.17 15.83 19.81
C PRO A 288 -13.53 14.55 20.58
N GLN A 289 -14.14 13.56 19.92
CA GLN A 289 -14.42 12.25 20.52
C GLN A 289 -13.23 11.29 20.48
N ASP A 290 -12.23 11.55 19.63
CA ASP A 290 -11.08 10.67 19.44
C ASP A 290 -10.05 10.84 20.54
N PHE A 291 -9.17 9.85 20.66
CA PHE A 291 -8.07 9.88 21.61
C PHE A 291 -6.73 10.06 20.90
N LEU A 292 -5.95 11.03 21.36
CA LEU A 292 -4.51 11.09 21.12
C LEU A 292 -3.80 10.73 22.43
N LEU A 293 -3.15 9.58 22.45
CA LEU A 293 -2.40 9.07 23.57
C LEU A 293 -0.90 9.24 23.31
N ILE A 294 -0.23 9.98 24.19
CA ILE A 294 1.24 10.09 24.22
C ILE A 294 1.74 9.22 25.36
N ASP A 295 2.41 8.12 25.02
CA ASP A 295 3.06 7.24 25.98
C ASP A 295 4.54 7.63 26.07
N THR A 296 4.96 8.38 27.09
CA THR A 296 6.37 8.81 27.18
C THR A 296 7.30 7.70 27.67
N LEU A 297 6.74 6.62 28.20
CA LEU A 297 7.46 5.47 28.76
C LEU A 297 8.30 5.85 29.98
N ALA A 298 9.60 5.53 29.98
CA ALA A 298 10.49 5.81 31.09
C ALA A 298 11.41 6.95 30.68
N GLY A 299 11.69 7.88 31.58
CA GLY A 299 12.44 9.07 31.24
C GLY A 299 11.95 10.25 32.06
N ASP A 300 12.75 11.31 32.11
CA ASP A 300 12.30 12.61 32.61
C ASP A 300 11.74 13.41 31.44
N ASP A 301 10.56 13.02 30.98
CA ASP A 301 10.00 13.48 29.70
C ASP A 301 9.30 14.84 29.81
N VAL A 302 9.26 15.56 28.69
CA VAL A 302 8.52 16.82 28.55
C VAL A 302 7.58 16.72 27.37
N VAL A 303 6.30 17.00 27.60
CA VAL A 303 5.29 17.14 26.54
C VAL A 303 4.75 18.57 26.51
N ASP A 304 5.11 19.32 25.47
CA ASP A 304 4.55 20.65 25.20
C ASP A 304 3.33 20.55 24.29
N SER A 305 2.13 20.66 24.88
CA SER A 305 0.86 20.72 24.17
C SER A 305 0.27 22.13 24.07
N SER A 306 1.07 23.18 24.35
CA SER A 306 0.57 24.57 24.38
C SER A 306 0.08 25.08 23.02
N GLY A 307 0.54 24.45 21.92
CA GLY A 307 0.08 24.73 20.57
C GLY A 307 -1.05 23.81 20.08
N LEU A 308 -1.64 22.99 20.95
CA LEU A 308 -2.82 22.18 20.63
C LEU A 308 -4.09 22.99 20.95
N GLN A 309 -4.96 23.18 19.96
CA GLN A 309 -6.24 23.85 20.16
C GLN A 309 -7.11 23.10 21.19
N PRO A 310 -7.65 23.76 22.23
CA PRO A 310 -8.51 23.12 23.20
C PRO A 310 -9.75 22.49 22.56
N GLY A 311 -10.07 21.27 22.98
CA GLY A 311 -11.25 20.52 22.49
C GLY A 311 -11.08 19.93 21.09
N LEU A 312 -9.89 19.98 20.49
CA LEU A 312 -9.62 19.38 19.18
C LEU A 312 -9.69 17.83 19.23
N VAL A 313 -9.10 17.25 20.26
CA VAL A 313 -9.00 15.80 20.50
C VAL A 313 -8.89 15.56 22.01
N GLN A 314 -9.23 14.37 22.50
CA GLN A 314 -8.94 13.95 23.87
C GLN A 314 -7.45 13.58 23.99
N LEU A 315 -6.62 14.55 24.38
CA LEU A 315 -5.20 14.31 24.66
C LEU A 315 -5.02 13.66 26.05
N LEU A 316 -4.36 12.50 26.09
CA LEU A 316 -3.87 11.86 27.30
C LEU A 316 -2.35 11.69 27.21
N VAL A 317 -1.65 12.05 28.29
CA VAL A 317 -0.20 11.85 28.42
C VAL A 317 0.03 10.93 29.62
N ARG A 318 0.83 9.88 29.45
CA ARG A 318 1.14 8.91 30.51
C ARG A 318 2.57 8.40 30.46
#